data_AF-A0A522GLD3-F1
#
_entry.id   AF-A0A522GLD3-F1
#
_cell.length_a   1.000
_cell.length_b   1.000
_cell.length_c   1.000
_cell.angle_alpha   90.00
_cell.angle_beta   90.00
_cell.angle_gamma   90.00
#
_symmetry.space_group_name_H-M   'P 1'
#
loop_
_entity.id
_entity.type
_entity.pdbx_description
1 polymer ?
#
loop_
_entity_poly.entity_id
_entity_poly.type
_entity_poly.pdbx_seq_one_letter_code
_entity_poly.pdbx_strand_id
1 'polypeptide(L)'
;MAQDSDIAWEKWGTLDPYFGVVSFPEFHSANFKQNRDRFFEMGRQQIDAVLARITRFYGEAPRNRALDFGCGVGRLALGLARYFDEVVGVDISDAMLAEAKRNCAGSPNISLIKSDDSLSR
;
A
#
# COMPACT_ATOMS: atom_id res chain seq x y z
N MET A 1 1.54 10.93 27.64
CA MET A 1 1.85 9.61 27.07
C MET A 1 1.31 9.62 25.66
N ALA A 2 2.19 9.75 24.66
CA ALA A 2 1.76 9.59 23.27
C ALA A 2 1.15 8.19 23.16
N GLN A 3 -0.08 8.08 22.63
CA GLN A 3 -0.58 6.77 22.24
C GLN A 3 0.41 6.20 21.25
N ASP A 4 0.94 5.01 21.54
CA ASP A 4 1.93 4.35 20.69
C ASP A 4 1.29 4.18 19.30
N SER A 5 1.79 4.92 18.30
CA SER A 5 1.19 4.99 16.97
C SER A 5 1.08 3.61 16.34
N ASP A 6 1.99 2.71 16.71
CA ASP A 6 2.11 1.35 16.22
C ASP A 6 0.92 0.50 16.68
N ILE A 7 0.53 0.66 17.96
CA ILE A 7 -0.65 0.00 18.52
C ILE A 7 -1.92 0.51 17.83
N ALA A 8 -1.98 1.81 17.51
CA ALA A 8 -3.12 2.37 16.80
C ALA A 8 -3.25 1.81 15.38
N TRP A 9 -2.14 1.69 14.64
CA TRP A 9 -2.13 1.13 13.29
C TRP A 9 -2.45 -0.35 13.24
N GLU A 10 -1.95 -1.15 14.19
CA GLU A 10 -2.30 -2.56 14.29
C GLU A 10 -3.80 -2.75 14.57
N LYS A 11 -4.37 -1.89 15.42
CA LYS A 11 -5.81 -1.91 15.70
C LYS A 11 -6.64 -1.57 14.46
N TRP A 12 -6.23 -0.58 13.66
CA TRP A 12 -6.89 -0.28 12.40
C TRP A 12 -6.75 -1.40 11.37
N GLY A 13 -5.57 -2.02 11.26
CA GLY A 13 -5.35 -3.17 10.39
C GLY A 13 -6.25 -4.36 10.73
N THR A 14 -6.58 -4.53 12.02
CA THR A 14 -7.49 -5.58 12.47
C THR A 14 -8.97 -5.23 12.28
N LEU A 15 -9.38 -4.00 12.59
CA LEU A 15 -10.79 -3.61 12.63
C LEU A 15 -11.34 -3.16 11.28
N ASP A 16 -10.59 -2.32 10.56
CA ASP A 16 -11.05 -1.74 9.31
C ASP A 16 -9.89 -1.36 8.38
N PRO A 17 -9.16 -2.36 7.85
CA PRO A 17 -7.87 -2.16 7.20
C PRO A 17 -7.97 -1.26 5.96
N TYR A 18 -9.07 -1.36 5.20
CA TYR A 18 -9.26 -0.59 3.98
C TYR A 18 -9.61 0.87 4.24
N PHE A 19 -10.49 1.14 5.23
CA PHE A 19 -10.77 2.50 5.69
C PHE A 19 -9.55 3.16 6.33
N GLY A 20 -8.70 2.37 7.00
CA GLY A 20 -7.43 2.82 7.55
C GLY A 20 -6.45 3.35 6.49
N VAL A 21 -6.55 2.86 5.25
CA VAL A 21 -5.72 3.32 4.12
C VAL A 21 -6.35 4.47 3.36
N VAL A 22 -7.67 4.42 3.11
CA VAL A 22 -8.43 5.52 2.49
C VAL A 22 -9.71 5.72 3.29
N SER A 23 -9.74 6.78 4.10
CA SER A 23 -10.81 7.04 5.08
C SER A 23 -12.09 7.62 4.45
N PHE A 24 -12.56 7.02 3.36
CA PHE A 24 -13.86 7.29 2.78
C PHE A 24 -14.89 6.28 3.28
N PRO A 25 -16.13 6.69 3.62
CA PRO A 25 -17.13 5.79 4.22
C PRO A 25 -17.43 4.51 3.41
N GLU A 26 -17.26 4.57 2.09
CA GLU A 26 -17.42 3.44 1.16
C GLU A 26 -16.38 2.32 1.35
N PHE A 27 -15.25 2.61 2.01
CA PHE A 27 -14.18 1.66 2.28
C PHE A 27 -14.19 1.09 3.70
N HIS A 28 -15.19 1.44 4.50
CA HIS A 28 -15.48 0.67 5.71
C HIS A 28 -15.69 -0.81 5.37
N SER A 29 -15.21 -1.70 6.24
CA SER A 29 -15.23 -3.15 6.00
C SER A 29 -16.62 -3.72 5.70
N ALA A 30 -17.68 -3.13 6.26
CA ALA A 30 -19.07 -3.48 5.95
C ALA A 30 -19.44 -3.24 4.46
N ASN A 31 -18.83 -2.23 3.85
CA ASN A 31 -19.07 -1.80 2.47
C ASN A 31 -17.96 -2.24 1.50
N PHE A 32 -16.84 -2.74 2.02
CA PHE A 32 -15.64 -2.90 1.22
C PHE A 32 -15.80 -3.89 0.06
N LYS A 33 -16.55 -4.99 0.27
CA LYS A 33 -16.76 -5.99 -0.79
C LYS A 33 -17.33 -5.39 -2.08
N GLN A 34 -18.23 -4.41 -1.98
CA GLN A 34 -18.85 -3.77 -3.14
C GLN A 34 -17.96 -2.68 -3.76
N ASN A 35 -17.00 -2.17 -2.99
CA ASN A 35 -16.15 -1.04 -3.35
C ASN A 35 -14.68 -1.44 -3.61
N ARG A 36 -14.38 -2.74 -3.54
CA ARG A 36 -13.02 -3.28 -3.70
C ARG A 36 -12.36 -2.84 -5.00
N ASP A 37 -13.03 -3.04 -6.13
CA ASP A 37 -12.43 -2.73 -7.43
C ASP A 37 -12.10 -1.25 -7.55
N ARG A 38 -13.00 -0.39 -7.07
CA ARG A 38 -12.80 1.06 -7.00
C ARG A 38 -11.62 1.43 -6.11
N PHE A 39 -11.46 0.80 -4.95
CA PHE A 39 -10.34 1.06 -4.03
C PHE A 39 -8.98 0.82 -4.70
N PHE A 40 -8.81 -0.33 -5.39
CA PHE A 40 -7.56 -0.64 -6.09
C PHE A 40 -7.38 0.17 -7.36
N GLU A 41 -8.46 0.47 -8.08
CA GLU A 41 -8.43 1.32 -9.27
C GLU A 41 -7.98 2.75 -8.91
N MET A 42 -8.46 3.31 -7.80
CA MET A 42 -7.96 4.58 -7.28
C MET A 42 -6.45 4.53 -6.97
N GLY A 43 -5.95 3.40 -6.46
CA GLY A 43 -4.52 3.16 -6.26
C GLY A 43 -3.73 3.22 -7.57
N ARG A 44 -4.21 2.53 -8.60
CA ARG A 44 -3.59 2.53 -9.93
C ARG A 44 -3.58 3.92 -10.55
N GLN A 45 -4.73 4.60 -10.57
CA GLN A 45 -4.85 5.95 -11.11
C GLN A 45 -3.94 6.95 -10.40
N GLN A 46 -3.75 6.79 -9.09
CA GLN A 46 -2.80 7.61 -8.34
C GLN A 46 -1.36 7.38 -8.80
N ILE A 47 -0.93 6.14 -9.00
CA ILE A 47 0.42 5.83 -9.53
C ILE A 47 0.57 6.35 -10.97
N ASP A 48 -0.41 6.11 -11.84
CA ASP A 48 -0.41 6.57 -13.23
C ASP A 48 -0.22 8.10 -13.29
N ALA A 49 -0.96 8.85 -12.46
CA ALA A 49 -0.88 10.30 -12.39
C ALA A 49 0.48 10.79 -11.86
N VAL A 50 1.03 10.14 -10.83
CA VAL A 50 2.36 10.48 -10.28
C VAL A 50 3.44 10.24 -11.32
N LEU A 51 3.43 9.08 -11.98
CA LEU A 51 4.44 8.75 -13.00
C LEU A 51 4.34 9.66 -14.21
N ALA A 52 3.14 9.95 -14.69
CA ALA A 52 2.94 10.92 -15.78
C ALA A 52 3.48 12.30 -15.41
N ARG A 53 3.30 12.73 -14.15
CA ARG A 53 3.85 14.00 -13.66
C ARG A 53 5.38 13.97 -13.61
N ILE A 54 5.99 12.89 -13.15
CA ILE A 54 7.45 12.71 -13.16
C ILE A 54 7.97 12.79 -14.60
N THR A 55 7.40 12.01 -15.52
CA THR A 55 7.79 12.01 -16.93
C THR A 55 7.69 13.40 -17.56
N ARG A 56 6.60 14.12 -17.28
CA ARG A 56 6.39 15.48 -17.81
C ARG A 56 7.46 16.48 -17.39
N PHE A 57 7.90 16.43 -16.13
CA PHE A 57 8.80 17.45 -15.58
C PHE A 57 10.28 17.05 -15.58
N TYR A 58 10.57 15.74 -15.60
CA TYR A 58 11.92 15.21 -15.41
C TYR A 58 12.32 14.15 -16.46
N GLY A 59 11.42 13.78 -17.38
CA GLY A 59 11.65 12.70 -18.34
C GLY A 59 11.42 11.31 -17.74
N GLU A 60 11.64 10.26 -18.53
CA GLU A 60 11.42 8.89 -18.08
C GLU A 60 12.32 8.51 -16.90
N ALA A 61 11.69 8.03 -15.82
CA ALA A 61 12.38 7.51 -14.66
C ALA A 61 12.76 6.03 -14.87
N PRO A 62 13.91 5.57 -14.35
CA PRO A 62 14.23 4.15 -14.29
C PRO A 62 13.11 3.35 -13.61
N ARG A 63 12.86 2.15 -14.13
CA ARG A 63 11.76 1.28 -13.72
C ARG A 63 12.21 0.04 -12.95
N ASN A 64 13.39 0.10 -12.32
CA ASN A 64 13.96 -1.07 -11.67
C ASN A 64 13.29 -1.39 -10.33
N ARG A 65 13.29 -0.44 -9.37
CA ARG A 65 12.81 -0.70 -8.00
C ARG A 65 11.96 0.44 -7.49
N ALA A 66 10.85 0.11 -6.85
CA ALA A 66 9.98 1.06 -6.15
C ALA A 66 9.78 0.66 -4.67
N LEU A 67 9.57 1.67 -3.82
CA LEU A 67 9.24 1.51 -2.40
C LEU A 67 7.84 2.10 -2.14
N ASP A 68 6.97 1.32 -1.52
CA ASP A 68 5.69 1.77 -0.96
C ASP A 68 5.84 1.84 0.58
N PHE A 69 6.12 3.04 1.08
CA PHE A 69 6.38 3.28 2.50
C PHE A 69 5.07 3.51 3.27
N GLY A 70 4.75 2.63 4.22
CA GLY A 70 3.42 2.55 4.82
C GLY A 70 2.42 1.94 3.84
N CYS A 71 2.75 0.76 3.29
CA CYS A 71 2.01 0.16 2.18
C CYS A 71 0.57 -0.25 2.54
N GLY A 72 0.25 -0.33 3.83
CA GLY A 72 -1.05 -0.75 4.34
C GLY A 72 -1.45 -2.09 3.74
N VAL A 73 -2.62 -2.13 3.10
CA VAL A 73 -3.17 -3.32 2.43
C VAL A 73 -2.65 -3.54 1.00
N GLY A 74 -1.62 -2.80 0.56
CA GLY A 74 -0.99 -2.96 -0.76
C GLY A 74 -1.66 -2.18 -1.90
N ARG A 75 -2.42 -1.12 -1.59
CA ARG A 75 -3.18 -0.35 -2.60
C ARG A 75 -2.27 0.25 -3.67
N LEU A 76 -1.16 0.87 -3.27
CA LEU A 76 -0.23 1.52 -4.18
C LEU A 76 0.83 0.55 -4.70
N ALA A 77 1.29 -0.39 -3.89
CA ALA A 77 2.18 -1.48 -4.30
C ALA A 77 1.68 -2.22 -5.57
N LEU A 78 0.38 -2.54 -5.66
CA LEU A 78 -0.21 -3.15 -6.86
C LEU A 78 -0.19 -2.23 -8.08
N GLY A 79 -0.35 -0.91 -7.88
CA GLY A 79 -0.21 0.08 -8.95
C GLY A 79 1.23 0.17 -9.44
N LEU A 80 2.19 0.24 -8.51
CA LEU A 80 3.63 0.27 -8.80
C LEU A 80 4.10 -0.98 -9.55
N ALA A 81 3.60 -2.16 -9.17
CA ALA A 81 4.03 -3.44 -9.76
C ALA A 81 3.76 -3.58 -11.26
N ARG A 82 2.94 -2.70 -11.84
CA ARG A 82 2.70 -2.63 -13.30
C ARG A 82 3.82 -1.92 -14.05
N TYR A 83 4.60 -1.09 -13.35
CA TYR A 83 5.60 -0.22 -13.94
C TYR A 83 7.03 -0.54 -13.52
N PHE A 84 7.22 -1.27 -12.42
CA PHE A 84 8.54 -1.53 -11.85
C PHE A 84 8.87 -3.02 -11.83
N ASP A 85 10.14 -3.35 -12.09
CA ASP A 85 10.65 -4.72 -12.08
C ASP A 85 10.53 -5.34 -10.68
N GLU A 86 10.72 -4.54 -9.63
CA GLU A 86 10.56 -4.92 -8.23
C GLU A 86 9.84 -3.83 -7.42
N VAL A 87 8.95 -4.24 -6.51
CA VAL A 87 8.29 -3.37 -5.55
C VAL A 87 8.49 -3.91 -4.14
N VAL A 88 8.94 -3.06 -3.24
CA VAL A 88 8.99 -3.36 -1.80
C VAL A 88 7.91 -2.54 -1.11
N GLY A 89 6.96 -3.21 -0.46
CA GLY A 89 6.03 -2.56 0.46
C GLY A 89 6.50 -2.76 1.90
N VAL A 90 6.50 -1.69 2.69
CA VAL A 90 6.82 -1.75 4.11
C VAL A 90 5.67 -1.21 4.94
N ASP A 91 5.33 -1.88 6.02
CA ASP A 91 4.33 -1.42 6.98
C ASP A 91 4.69 -1.89 8.40
N ILE A 92 4.29 -1.13 9.41
CA ILE A 92 4.52 -1.45 10.82
C ILE A 92 3.53 -2.50 11.33
N SER A 93 2.32 -2.54 10.76
CA SER A 93 1.23 -3.41 11.19
C SER A 93 1.29 -4.79 10.55
N ASP A 94 1.32 -5.82 11.39
CA ASP A 94 1.24 -7.21 10.95
C ASP A 94 -0.11 -7.52 10.29
N ALA A 95 -1.20 -6.97 10.83
CA ALA A 95 -2.54 -7.11 10.25
C ALA A 95 -2.64 -6.48 8.85
N MET A 96 -2.07 -5.29 8.64
CA MET A 96 -2.00 -4.65 7.33
C MET A 96 -1.22 -5.51 6.34
N LEU A 97 -0.04 -6.00 6.73
CA LEU A 97 0.79 -6.85 5.88
C LEU A 97 0.12 -8.18 5.55
N ALA A 98 -0.66 -8.76 6.46
CA ALA A 98 -1.43 -9.97 6.20
C ALA A 98 -2.53 -9.76 5.15
N GLU A 99 -3.20 -8.60 5.17
CA GLU A 99 -4.15 -8.20 4.11
C GLU A 99 -3.43 -7.89 2.79
N ALA A 100 -2.29 -7.17 2.85
CA ALA A 100 -1.46 -6.90 1.67
C ALA A 100 -0.98 -8.18 0.98
N LYS A 101 -0.52 -9.18 1.75
CA LYS A 101 -0.13 -10.49 1.20
C LYS A 101 -1.27 -11.16 0.45
N ARG A 102 -2.50 -11.07 0.95
CA ARG A 102 -3.69 -11.59 0.25
C ARG A 102 -3.99 -10.82 -1.03
N ASN A 103 -3.91 -9.49 -0.98
CA ASN A 103 -4.16 -8.64 -2.15
C ASN A 103 -3.09 -8.78 -3.24
N CYS A 104 -1.84 -8.95 -2.85
CA CYS A 104 -0.68 -8.99 -3.73
C CYS A 104 -0.28 -10.41 -4.19
N ALA A 105 -1.01 -11.46 -3.79
CA ALA A 105 -0.65 -12.85 -4.07
C ALA A 105 -0.46 -13.18 -5.57
N GLY A 106 -1.08 -12.41 -6.47
CA GLY A 106 -0.94 -12.56 -7.93
C GLY A 106 0.19 -11.75 -8.56
N SER A 107 1.00 -11.03 -7.78
CA SER A 107 2.03 -10.11 -8.25
C SER A 107 3.42 -10.57 -7.75
N PRO A 108 4.16 -11.35 -8.55
CA PRO A 108 5.40 -11.99 -8.09
C PRO A 108 6.56 -11.02 -7.86
N ASN A 109 6.46 -9.79 -8.39
CA ASN A 109 7.44 -8.73 -8.21
C ASN A 109 7.22 -7.88 -6.96
N ILE A 110 6.29 -8.25 -6.07
CA ILE A 110 6.05 -7.52 -4.82
C ILE A 110 6.64 -8.29 -3.64
N SER A 111 7.51 -7.64 -2.87
CA SER A 111 7.99 -8.08 -1.56
C SER A 111 7.39 -7.22 -0.46
N LEU A 112 6.91 -7.85 0.62
CA LEU A 112 6.28 -7.16 1.76
C LEU A 112 7.09 -7.42 3.03
N ILE A 113 7.55 -6.35 3.68
CA ILE A 113 8.46 -6.40 4.82
C ILE A 113 7.86 -5.63 5.99
N LYS A 114 7.98 -6.18 7.20
CA LYS A 114 7.65 -5.45 8.42
C LYS A 114 8.67 -4.34 8.63
N SER A 115 8.17 -3.12 8.78
CA SER A 115 8.99 -2.00 9.23
C SER A 115 9.13 -2.11 10.74
N ASP A 116 10.32 -2.42 11.25
CA ASP A 116 10.60 -2.41 12.68
C ASP A 116 11.98 -1.79 12.95
N ASP A 117 12.31 -1.57 14.22
CA ASP A 117 13.59 -0.99 14.63
C ASP A 117 14.81 -1.85 14.23
N SER A 118 14.59 -3.10 13.79
CA SER A 118 15.67 -3.98 13.34
C SER A 118 16.15 -3.69 11.92
N LEU A 119 15.42 -2.86 11.15
CA LEU A 119 15.81 -2.45 9.80
C LEU A 119 16.92 -1.39 9.77
N SER A 120 17.24 -0.74 10.90
CA SER A 120 18.24 0.34 10.98
C SER A 120 19.69 -0.14 11.16
N ARG A 121 19.99 -1.41 10.81
CA ARG A 121 21.31 -2.02 11.05
C ARG A 121 22.36 -1.63 10.01
#